data_AF-A0A8T7HU86-F1
#
_entry.id   AF-A0A8T7HU86-F1
#
_cell.length_a   1.000
_cell.length_b   1.000
_cell.length_c   1.000
_cell.angle_alpha   90.00
_cell.angle_beta   90.00
_cell.angle_gamma   90.00
#
_symmetry.space_group_name_H-M   'P 1'
#
loop_
_entity.id
_entity.type
_entity.pdbx_description
1 polymer ?
#
loop_
_entity_poly.entity_id
_entity_poly.type
_entity_poly.pdbx_seq_one_letter_code
_entity_poly.pdbx_strand_id
1 'polypeptide(L)'
;MKPLSQKVAQTLIKKIKQAEQSAAENDSFVYCDDYLALARLYNSLDNYQKEIAVLTRFIDLGRAANEDLPIVERQLSEAKAALHEQRQIQKISGTNPIAATQDKSREKPSEPSKVPPLQLENETAADAPIWPSNREQPASLSARDIINVHEQPLDTIKLVSMCAAYTGKSEEDEIFELAIISFEYCQNNDTVTRILDEYHGTRQTAKTIPPEAIARLNTHNRGKSPKYLDVNKVNKIFEKADAVISHNDPHIERQLFLCLFPHLSAVKWRSSQSDIPWQALGFSEKGLSKLLHRYQFKRPNRTPVERAKAIIRLLSQFEPGTQTSLFKRLLHCQPMKPFEWTKSLKQRADKLQKKRFSFGFKR
;
A
#
# COMPACT_ATOMS: atom_id res chain seq x y z
N MET A 1 -25.52 -24.55 -12.04
CA MET A 1 -24.41 -23.73 -12.58
C MET A 1 -23.91 -24.42 -13.84
N LYS A 2 -23.57 -23.70 -14.92
CA LYS A 2 -22.97 -24.32 -16.12
C LYS A 2 -21.63 -24.98 -15.73
N PRO A 3 -21.25 -26.13 -16.32
CA PRO A 3 -20.05 -26.88 -15.91
C PRO A 3 -18.76 -26.04 -15.95
N LEU A 4 -18.66 -25.14 -16.93
CA LEU A 4 -17.51 -24.26 -17.12
C LEU A 4 -17.35 -23.23 -15.99
N SER A 5 -18.44 -22.62 -15.50
CA SER A 5 -18.36 -21.64 -14.41
C SER A 5 -18.00 -22.29 -13.08
N GLN A 6 -18.36 -23.56 -12.88
CA GLN A 6 -17.94 -24.33 -11.71
C GLN A 6 -16.43 -24.62 -11.71
N LYS A 7 -15.85 -25.00 -12.87
CA LYS A 7 -14.41 -25.23 -13.00
C LYS A 7 -13.59 -23.95 -12.78
N VAL A 8 -14.06 -22.82 -13.31
CA VAL A 8 -13.42 -21.50 -13.08
C VAL A 8 -13.50 -21.12 -11.60
N ALA A 9 -14.65 -21.28 -10.96
CA ALA A 9 -14.80 -21.00 -9.53
C ALA A 9 -13.86 -21.86 -8.67
N GLN A 10 -13.75 -23.16 -8.94
CA GLN A 10 -12.83 -24.06 -8.24
C GLN A 10 -11.37 -23.63 -8.40
N THR A 11 -10.98 -23.20 -9.60
CA THR A 11 -9.63 -22.71 -9.88
C THR A 11 -9.32 -21.45 -9.08
N LEU A 12 -10.24 -20.47 -9.06
CA LEU A 12 -10.10 -19.24 -8.28
C LEU A 12 -10.06 -19.52 -6.78
N ILE A 13 -10.92 -20.40 -6.27
CA ILE A 13 -10.91 -20.81 -4.86
C ILE A 13 -9.56 -21.44 -4.48
N LYS A 14 -8.99 -22.28 -5.35
CA LYS A 14 -7.66 -22.87 -5.13
C LYS A 14 -6.57 -21.80 -5.05
N LYS A 15 -6.57 -20.84 -5.99
CA LYS A 15 -5.64 -19.71 -5.98
C LYS A 15 -5.76 -18.85 -4.73
N ILE A 16 -7.00 -18.52 -4.33
CA ILE A 16 -7.28 -17.77 -3.10
C ILE A 16 -6.69 -18.49 -1.90
N LYS A 17 -6.97 -19.80 -1.73
CA LYS A 17 -6.41 -20.58 -0.61
C LYS A 17 -4.89 -20.61 -0.62
N GLN A 18 -4.27 -20.78 -1.79
CA GLN A 18 -2.81 -20.75 -1.92
C GLN A 18 -2.24 -19.37 -1.56
N ALA A 19 -2.90 -18.29 -1.97
CA ALA A 19 -2.50 -16.93 -1.64
C ALA A 19 -2.66 -16.64 -0.13
N GLU A 20 -3.75 -17.07 0.49
CA GLU A 20 -3.98 -16.97 1.94
C GLU A 20 -2.92 -17.73 2.73
N GLN A 21 -2.63 -18.98 2.34
CA GLN A 21 -1.61 -19.80 2.98
C GLN A 21 -0.22 -19.18 2.82
N SER A 22 0.14 -18.80 1.59
CA SER A 22 1.41 -18.15 1.32
C SER A 22 1.56 -16.83 2.09
N ALA A 23 0.47 -16.08 2.26
CA ALA A 23 0.45 -14.85 3.05
C ALA A 23 0.58 -15.09 4.56
N ALA A 24 0.06 -16.20 5.07
CA ALA A 24 0.27 -16.61 6.45
C ALA A 24 1.71 -17.04 6.70
N GLU A 25 2.30 -17.83 5.80
CA GLU A 25 3.68 -18.35 5.91
C GLU A 25 4.75 -17.26 5.74
N ASN A 26 4.56 -16.36 4.77
CA ASN A 26 5.56 -15.36 4.39
C ASN A 26 5.34 -13.99 5.04
N ASP A 27 4.40 -13.90 5.98
CA ASP A 27 3.92 -12.66 6.60
C ASP A 27 3.53 -11.56 5.58
N SER A 28 2.97 -11.96 4.44
CA SER A 28 2.55 -11.05 3.37
C SER A 28 1.05 -10.75 3.41
N PHE A 29 0.60 -9.87 2.51
CA PHE A 29 -0.83 -9.61 2.31
C PHE A 29 -1.37 -10.40 1.14
N VAL A 30 -2.69 -10.56 1.13
CA VAL A 30 -3.46 -11.06 0.00
C VAL A 30 -4.11 -9.87 -0.69
N TYR A 31 -3.96 -9.84 -2.02
CA TYR A 31 -4.57 -8.82 -2.88
C TYR A 31 -5.94 -9.29 -3.37
N CYS A 32 -6.82 -8.33 -3.66
CA CYS A 32 -8.22 -8.61 -3.96
C CYS A 32 -8.49 -9.24 -5.33
N ASP A 33 -7.50 -9.30 -6.24
CA ASP A 33 -7.71 -9.64 -7.65
C ASP A 33 -8.50 -10.95 -7.86
N ASP A 34 -8.05 -12.05 -7.24
CA ASP A 34 -8.74 -13.34 -7.34
C ASP A 34 -10.09 -13.36 -6.60
N TYR A 35 -10.23 -12.59 -5.51
CA TYR A 35 -11.50 -12.44 -4.78
C TYR A 35 -12.53 -11.67 -5.61
N LEU A 36 -12.13 -10.56 -6.25
CA LEU A 36 -12.97 -9.77 -7.13
C LEU A 36 -13.36 -10.58 -8.37
N ALA A 37 -12.43 -11.36 -8.93
CA ALA A 37 -12.73 -12.26 -10.05
C ALA A 37 -13.79 -13.32 -9.65
N LEU A 38 -13.66 -13.92 -8.46
CA LEU A 38 -14.63 -14.89 -7.95
C LEU A 38 -15.98 -14.24 -7.59
N ALA A 39 -15.95 -13.04 -7.01
CA ALA A 39 -17.13 -12.25 -6.70
C ALA A 39 -17.93 -11.90 -7.96
N ARG A 40 -17.26 -11.41 -9.03
CA ARG A 40 -17.88 -11.14 -10.33
C ARG A 40 -18.47 -12.39 -10.97
N LEU A 41 -17.82 -13.54 -10.82
CA LEU A 41 -18.36 -14.81 -11.29
C LEU A 41 -19.66 -15.17 -10.57
N TYR A 42 -19.74 -14.98 -9.25
CA TYR A 42 -20.98 -15.21 -8.50
C TYR A 42 -22.07 -14.20 -8.82
N ASN A 43 -21.71 -12.93 -9.00
CA ASN A 43 -22.59 -11.88 -9.47
C ASN A 43 -23.24 -12.24 -10.82
N SER A 44 -22.45 -12.70 -11.80
CA SER A 44 -22.93 -13.11 -13.12
C SER A 44 -23.89 -14.32 -13.12
N LEU A 45 -24.03 -14.97 -11.97
CA LEU A 45 -24.92 -16.12 -11.75
C LEU A 45 -26.05 -15.77 -10.77
N ASP A 46 -26.28 -14.47 -10.51
CA ASP A 46 -27.25 -13.94 -9.54
C ASP A 46 -27.11 -14.53 -8.13
N ASN A 47 -25.91 -14.96 -7.77
CA ASN A 47 -25.61 -15.56 -6.48
C ASN A 47 -24.96 -14.53 -5.54
N TYR A 48 -25.73 -13.50 -5.21
CA TYR A 48 -25.29 -12.39 -4.35
C TYR A 48 -24.85 -12.86 -2.95
N GLN A 49 -25.41 -13.97 -2.44
CA GLN A 49 -24.98 -14.56 -1.16
C GLN A 49 -23.52 -15.01 -1.21
N LYS A 50 -23.11 -15.73 -2.27
CA LYS A 50 -21.73 -16.16 -2.44
C LYS A 50 -20.79 -15.01 -2.77
N GLU A 51 -21.25 -14.03 -3.55
CA GLU A 51 -20.51 -12.79 -3.79
C GLU A 51 -20.18 -12.09 -2.46
N ILE A 52 -21.20 -11.82 -1.63
CA ILE A 52 -21.05 -11.20 -0.31
C ILE A 52 -20.09 -12.01 0.57
N ALA A 53 -20.21 -13.33 0.59
CA ALA A 53 -19.35 -14.20 1.40
C ALA A 53 -17.88 -14.11 1.01
N VAL A 54 -17.57 -14.06 -0.30
CA VAL A 54 -16.20 -13.91 -0.79
C VAL A 54 -15.62 -12.55 -0.43
N LEU A 55 -16.39 -11.47 -0.65
CA LEU A 55 -15.95 -10.11 -0.35
C LEU A 55 -15.75 -9.91 1.17
N THR A 56 -16.65 -10.45 1.99
CA THR A 56 -16.56 -10.41 3.46
C THR A 56 -15.34 -11.20 3.95
N ARG A 57 -15.08 -12.39 3.37
CA ARG A 57 -13.88 -13.18 3.69
C ARG A 57 -12.59 -12.40 3.43
N PHE A 58 -12.52 -11.63 2.34
CA PHE A 58 -11.36 -10.78 2.08
C PHE A 58 -11.17 -9.74 3.18
N ILE A 59 -12.23 -9.01 3.53
CA ILE A 59 -12.19 -7.98 4.58
C ILE A 59 -11.78 -8.58 5.94
N ASP A 60 -12.33 -9.74 6.29
CA ASP A 60 -12.10 -10.42 7.57
C ASP A 60 -10.78 -11.21 7.63
N LEU A 61 -10.02 -11.26 6.52
CA LEU A 61 -8.81 -12.09 6.42
C LEU A 61 -7.73 -11.66 7.42
N GLY A 62 -7.77 -10.44 7.95
CA GLY A 62 -6.74 -9.84 8.81
C GLY A 62 -5.39 -9.59 8.10
N ARG A 63 -5.28 -10.07 6.85
CA ARG A 63 -4.12 -9.96 5.96
C ARG A 63 -4.52 -9.47 4.56
N ALA A 64 -5.68 -8.82 4.42
CA ALA A 64 -6.02 -8.14 3.17
C ALA A 64 -5.13 -6.92 2.94
N ALA A 65 -4.78 -6.65 1.68
CA ALA A 65 -4.08 -5.43 1.31
C ALA A 65 -4.97 -4.21 1.56
N ASN A 66 -4.54 -3.29 2.44
CA ASN A 66 -5.34 -2.13 2.85
C ASN A 66 -5.76 -1.21 1.69
N GLU A 67 -4.96 -1.13 0.62
CA GLU A 67 -5.27 -0.33 -0.57
C GLU A 67 -6.44 -0.92 -1.39
N ASP A 68 -6.70 -2.22 -1.24
CA ASP A 68 -7.78 -2.92 -1.91
C ASP A 68 -9.09 -2.87 -1.11
N LEU A 69 -9.05 -2.57 0.19
CA LEU A 69 -10.24 -2.52 1.06
C LEU A 69 -11.33 -1.57 0.54
N PRO A 70 -11.05 -0.31 0.13
CA PRO A 70 -12.10 0.58 -0.36
C PRO A 70 -12.83 0.05 -1.61
N ILE A 71 -12.11 -0.69 -2.47
CA ILE A 71 -12.67 -1.28 -3.69
C ILE A 71 -13.61 -2.44 -3.33
N VAL A 72 -13.18 -3.30 -2.40
CA VAL A 72 -13.94 -4.47 -1.93
C VAL A 72 -15.15 -4.04 -1.10
N GLU A 73 -15.01 -3.05 -0.22
CA GLU A 73 -16.11 -2.51 0.60
C GLU A 73 -17.21 -1.91 -0.26
N ARG A 74 -16.84 -1.17 -1.31
CA ARG A 74 -17.80 -0.63 -2.29
C ARG A 74 -18.59 -1.75 -2.96
N GLN A 75 -17.91 -2.76 -3.51
CA GLN A 75 -18.58 -3.87 -4.18
C GLN A 75 -19.44 -4.69 -3.20
N LEU A 76 -19.01 -4.84 -1.95
CA LEU A 76 -19.80 -5.50 -0.90
C LEU A 76 -21.10 -4.73 -0.62
N SER A 77 -21.05 -3.39 -0.59
CA SER A 77 -22.23 -2.56 -0.42
C SER A 77 -23.20 -2.71 -1.59
N GLU A 78 -22.70 -2.72 -2.82
CA GLU A 78 -23.49 -2.92 -4.05
C GLU A 78 -24.15 -4.32 -4.04
N ALA A 79 -23.41 -5.38 -3.70
CA ALA A 79 -23.93 -6.74 -3.62
C ALA A 79 -25.00 -6.91 -2.53
N LYS A 80 -24.86 -6.25 -1.37
CA LYS A 80 -25.87 -6.23 -0.29
C LYS A 80 -27.16 -5.55 -0.74
N ALA A 81 -27.07 -4.44 -1.48
CA ALA A 81 -28.22 -3.76 -2.04
C ALA A 81 -28.98 -4.65 -3.05
N ALA A 82 -28.25 -5.29 -3.97
CA ALA A 82 -28.82 -6.21 -4.95
C ALA A 82 -29.53 -7.41 -4.31
N LEU A 83 -28.93 -8.02 -3.27
CA LEU A 83 -29.57 -9.12 -2.53
C LEU A 83 -30.86 -8.67 -1.82
N HIS A 84 -30.89 -7.45 -1.27
CA HIS A 84 -32.08 -6.90 -0.65
C HIS A 84 -33.20 -6.70 -1.68
N GLU A 85 -32.89 -6.12 -2.84
CA GLU A 85 -33.83 -5.93 -3.94
C GLU A 85 -34.38 -7.27 -4.46
N GLN A 86 -33.51 -8.26 -4.68
CA GLN A 86 -33.91 -9.61 -5.10
C GLN A 86 -34.92 -10.24 -4.12
N ARG A 87 -34.71 -10.06 -2.80
CA ARG A 87 -35.64 -10.54 -1.77
C ARG A 87 -36.97 -9.79 -1.77
N GLN A 88 -36.98 -8.49 -2.06
CA GLN A 88 -38.22 -7.72 -2.18
C GLN A 88 -39.02 -8.17 -3.39
N ILE A 89 -38.37 -8.37 -4.54
CA ILE A 89 -39.00 -8.90 -5.75
C ILE A 89 -39.60 -10.28 -5.49
N GLN A 90 -38.87 -11.18 -4.82
CA GLN A 90 -39.37 -12.52 -4.47
C GLN A 90 -40.57 -12.51 -3.51
N LYS A 91 -40.63 -11.53 -2.59
CA LYS A 91 -41.79 -11.33 -1.71
C LYS A 91 -43.01 -10.81 -2.47
N ILE A 92 -42.80 -9.96 -3.46
CA ILE A 92 -43.87 -9.41 -4.31
C ILE A 92 -44.36 -10.47 -5.33
N SER A 93 -43.48 -11.37 -5.80
CA SER A 93 -43.79 -12.39 -6.81
C SER A 93 -44.38 -13.70 -6.27
N GLY A 94 -44.55 -13.84 -4.95
CA GLY A 94 -45.34 -14.93 -4.36
C GLY A 94 -44.84 -16.38 -4.56
N THR A 95 -43.57 -16.60 -4.86
CA THR A 95 -43.02 -17.96 -5.06
C THR A 95 -42.32 -18.49 -3.80
N ASN A 96 -43.03 -19.31 -3.00
CA ASN A 96 -42.41 -20.16 -1.97
C ASN A 96 -41.98 -21.50 -2.60
N PRO A 97 -40.73 -21.96 -2.44
CA PRO A 97 -40.42 -23.36 -2.61
C PRO A 97 -40.98 -24.15 -1.42
N ILE A 98 -41.77 -25.15 -1.78
CA ILE A 98 -42.43 -26.20 -1.00
C ILE A 98 -41.71 -26.59 0.30
N ALA A 99 -42.51 -26.60 1.38
CA ALA A 99 -42.19 -27.17 2.67
C ALA A 99 -42.01 -28.70 2.57
N ALA A 100 -40.93 -29.21 3.15
CA ALA A 100 -40.87 -30.56 3.69
C ALA A 100 -40.87 -30.44 5.21
N THR A 101 -42.04 -30.67 5.80
CA THR A 101 -42.29 -30.84 7.24
C THR A 101 -41.80 -32.19 7.72
N GLN A 102 -41.01 -32.18 8.79
CA GLN A 102 -40.88 -33.17 9.88
C GLN A 102 -39.82 -32.59 10.84
N ASP A 103 -39.90 -32.55 12.17
CA ASP A 103 -40.91 -32.79 13.19
C ASP A 103 -40.35 -32.07 14.47
N LYS A 104 -41.20 -31.65 15.40
CA LYS A 104 -40.84 -30.84 16.58
C LYS A 104 -40.41 -31.70 17.76
N SER A 105 -39.24 -31.39 18.35
CA SER A 105 -39.02 -31.57 19.80
C SER A 105 -37.90 -30.66 20.34
N ARG A 106 -38.36 -29.57 20.97
CA ARG A 106 -37.93 -28.99 22.27
C ARG A 106 -36.47 -29.22 22.73
N GLU A 107 -35.66 -28.15 22.74
CA GLU A 107 -34.80 -27.72 23.87
C GLU A 107 -34.15 -26.35 23.59
N LYS A 108 -33.79 -25.61 24.64
CA LYS A 108 -33.28 -24.22 24.68
C LYS A 108 -32.03 -24.22 25.60
N PRO A 109 -31.19 -23.18 25.62
CA PRO A 109 -30.14 -22.79 24.67
C PRO A 109 -28.70 -22.99 25.24
N SER A 110 -27.68 -23.17 24.39
CA SER A 110 -26.26 -23.05 24.79
C SER A 110 -25.34 -22.54 23.66
N GLU A 111 -24.58 -21.49 24.00
CA GLU A 111 -23.26 -20.98 23.54
C GLU A 111 -22.67 -21.18 22.12
N PRO A 112 -21.77 -20.26 21.66
CA PRO A 112 -21.39 -20.11 20.26
C PRO A 112 -20.48 -21.23 19.75
N SER A 113 -20.96 -21.96 18.75
CA SER A 113 -20.26 -23.10 18.14
C SER A 113 -19.18 -22.66 17.14
N LYS A 114 -17.97 -23.18 17.33
CA LYS A 114 -16.83 -23.11 16.41
C LYS A 114 -17.17 -23.86 15.12
N VAL A 115 -16.90 -23.24 13.96
CA VAL A 115 -17.02 -23.91 12.66
C VAL A 115 -15.92 -24.98 12.52
N PRO A 116 -16.22 -26.21 12.06
CA PRO A 116 -15.24 -27.30 11.99
C PRO A 116 -14.27 -27.15 10.80
N PRO A 117 -13.07 -27.75 10.87
CA PRO A 117 -12.16 -27.81 9.73
C PRO A 117 -12.66 -28.78 8.65
N LEU A 118 -12.57 -28.36 7.39
CA LEU A 118 -12.78 -29.22 6.22
C LEU A 118 -11.58 -30.16 6.05
N GLN A 119 -11.82 -31.46 6.17
CA GLN A 119 -10.85 -32.52 5.89
C GLN A 119 -10.71 -32.73 4.38
N LEU A 120 -9.47 -32.91 3.92
CA LEU A 120 -9.09 -33.18 2.54
C LEU A 120 -8.71 -34.67 2.45
N GLU A 121 -9.30 -35.40 1.52
CA GLU A 121 -8.80 -36.72 1.13
C GLU A 121 -7.70 -36.56 0.06
N ASN A 122 -6.65 -37.35 0.23
CA ASN A 122 -5.45 -37.38 -0.60
C ASN A 122 -5.72 -38.10 -1.92
N GLU A 123 -5.31 -37.50 -3.03
CA GLU A 123 -4.96 -38.24 -4.25
C GLU A 123 -3.68 -37.69 -4.88
N THR A 124 -2.94 -38.62 -5.45
CA THR A 124 -1.52 -38.63 -5.79
C THR A 124 -1.16 -37.97 -7.13
N ALA A 125 0.14 -37.67 -7.22
CA ALA A 125 0.98 -37.15 -8.31
C ALA A 125 0.57 -37.35 -9.78
N ALA A 126 0.82 -36.32 -10.60
CA ALA A 126 1.47 -36.44 -11.91
C ALA A 126 1.97 -35.06 -12.44
N ASP A 127 3.26 -35.04 -12.79
CA ASP A 127 3.99 -34.28 -13.82
C ASP A 127 3.85 -32.76 -13.98
N ALA A 128 4.98 -32.07 -13.73
CA ALA A 128 5.26 -30.72 -14.22
C ALA A 128 6.53 -30.74 -15.11
N PRO A 129 6.53 -30.03 -16.26
CA PRO A 129 7.61 -30.08 -17.24
C PRO A 129 8.85 -29.26 -16.85
N ILE A 130 10.00 -29.81 -17.24
CA ILE A 130 11.36 -29.29 -17.07
C ILE A 130 11.60 -28.12 -18.05
N TRP A 131 12.02 -26.95 -17.54
CA TRP A 131 12.63 -25.89 -18.36
C TRP A 131 14.17 -25.95 -18.23
N PRO A 132 14.93 -25.75 -19.32
CA PRO A 132 16.37 -25.92 -19.34
C PRO A 132 17.05 -24.73 -18.64
N SER A 133 17.94 -25.09 -17.74
CA SER A 133 18.89 -24.22 -17.07
C SER A 133 20.06 -23.93 -18.00
N ASN A 134 20.00 -22.87 -18.82
CA ASN A 134 21.20 -22.26 -19.38
C ASN A 134 21.22 -20.80 -18.96
N ARG A 135 21.80 -20.55 -17.78
CA ARG A 135 22.27 -19.23 -17.37
C ARG A 135 23.77 -19.24 -17.63
N GLU A 136 24.19 -18.73 -18.79
CA GLU A 136 25.59 -18.45 -19.04
C GLU A 136 26.08 -17.48 -17.96
N GLN A 137 27.10 -17.92 -17.22
CA GLN A 137 27.82 -17.07 -16.26
C GLN A 137 28.63 -16.06 -17.07
N PRO A 138 28.55 -14.74 -16.79
CA PRO A 138 29.51 -13.81 -17.38
C PRO A 138 30.91 -14.11 -16.81
N ALA A 139 31.88 -14.18 -17.72
CA ALA A 139 33.28 -14.45 -17.42
C ALA A 139 33.83 -13.51 -16.34
N SER A 140 34.60 -14.08 -15.40
CA SER A 140 35.28 -13.33 -14.35
C SER A 140 36.31 -12.36 -14.97
N LEU A 141 36.08 -11.06 -14.81
CA LEU A 141 37.11 -10.05 -15.10
C LEU A 141 38.28 -10.27 -14.13
N SER A 142 39.50 -10.30 -14.68
CA SER A 142 40.71 -10.51 -13.89
C SER A 142 41.04 -9.25 -13.09
N ALA A 143 41.65 -9.41 -11.91
CA ALA A 143 42.03 -8.33 -11.01
C ALA A 143 43.04 -7.31 -11.58
N ARG A 144 43.44 -7.44 -12.85
CA ARG A 144 44.36 -6.54 -13.55
C ARG A 144 43.67 -5.46 -14.40
N ASP A 145 42.34 -5.50 -14.55
CA ASP A 145 41.56 -4.40 -15.14
C ASP A 145 41.16 -3.34 -14.11
N ILE A 146 41.57 -3.55 -12.84
CA ILE A 146 41.42 -2.62 -11.74
C ILE A 146 42.71 -1.80 -11.68
N ILE A 147 42.77 -0.66 -12.38
CA ILE A 147 43.54 0.56 -12.06
C ILE A 147 43.39 1.48 -13.28
N ASN A 148 42.97 2.73 -13.03
CA ASN A 148 42.59 3.81 -13.97
C ASN A 148 41.14 3.83 -14.47
N VAL A 149 40.21 4.08 -13.54
CA VAL A 149 39.09 4.97 -13.85
C VAL A 149 39.34 6.26 -13.08
N HIS A 150 39.62 7.35 -13.78
CA HIS A 150 39.60 8.69 -13.22
C HIS A 150 38.33 8.84 -12.35
N GLU A 151 38.48 9.15 -11.05
CA GLU A 151 37.37 9.61 -10.21
C GLU A 151 36.90 10.96 -10.75
N GLN A 152 36.08 10.93 -11.80
CA GLN A 152 35.28 12.07 -12.19
C GLN A 152 34.32 12.35 -11.01
N PRO A 153 34.15 13.61 -10.58
CA PRO A 153 33.21 13.93 -9.52
C PRO A 153 31.83 13.40 -9.93
N LEU A 154 31.28 12.50 -9.13
CA LEU A 154 29.95 11.95 -9.37
C LEU A 154 28.95 13.11 -9.26
N ASP A 155 28.24 13.40 -10.35
CA ASP A 155 27.13 14.36 -10.34
C ASP A 155 25.99 13.78 -9.50
N THR A 156 26.04 14.11 -8.21
CA THR A 156 25.14 13.60 -7.18
C THR A 156 24.18 14.68 -6.76
N ILE A 157 22.91 14.28 -6.65
CA ILE A 157 21.86 15.09 -6.06
C ILE A 157 21.43 14.46 -4.74
N LYS A 158 21.03 15.29 -3.78
CA LYS A 158 20.54 14.89 -2.47
C LYS A 158 19.03 14.85 -2.50
N LEU A 159 18.48 13.65 -2.35
CA LEU A 159 17.05 13.40 -2.37
C LEU A 159 16.56 12.99 -0.99
N VAL A 160 15.30 13.29 -0.72
CA VAL A 160 14.59 12.79 0.45
C VAL A 160 13.44 11.91 -0.01
N SER A 161 13.36 10.68 0.47
CA SER A 161 12.14 9.86 0.43
C SER A 161 11.39 10.04 1.73
N MET A 162 10.07 10.28 1.64
CA MET A 162 9.25 10.56 2.81
C MET A 162 7.95 9.76 2.78
N CYS A 163 7.48 9.39 3.97
CA CYS A 163 6.13 8.89 4.20
C CYS A 163 5.62 9.42 5.54
N ALA A 164 4.42 9.98 5.55
CA ALA A 164 3.74 10.46 6.73
C ALA A 164 2.45 9.66 6.97
N ALA A 165 2.14 9.44 8.25
CA ALA A 165 0.83 9.01 8.70
C ALA A 165 0.06 10.21 9.23
N TYR A 166 -1.21 10.31 8.84
CA TYR A 166 -2.07 11.45 9.11
C TYR A 166 -3.48 11.02 9.45
N THR A 167 -4.18 11.84 10.22
CA THR A 167 -5.52 11.54 10.76
C THR A 167 -6.63 11.44 9.71
N GLY A 168 -6.40 11.92 8.48
CA GLY A 168 -7.40 11.91 7.40
C GLY A 168 -6.87 12.61 6.14
N LYS A 169 -7.74 12.86 5.16
CA LYS A 169 -7.37 13.41 3.83
C LYS A 169 -7.85 14.84 3.59
N SER A 170 -8.06 15.62 4.65
CA SER A 170 -8.48 17.02 4.56
C SER A 170 -7.37 17.97 5.00
N GLU A 171 -7.49 19.26 4.65
CA GLU A 171 -6.55 20.30 5.10
C GLU A 171 -6.42 20.37 6.62
N GLU A 172 -7.48 19.98 7.33
CA GLU A 172 -7.56 20.06 8.78
C GLU A 172 -6.92 18.86 9.48
N ASP A 173 -6.51 17.83 8.75
CA ASP A 173 -5.89 16.63 9.30
C ASP A 173 -4.44 16.84 9.72
N GLU A 174 -3.97 16.00 10.62
CA GLU A 174 -2.70 16.19 11.30
C GLU A 174 -1.77 15.01 11.04
N ILE A 175 -0.51 15.30 10.72
CA ILE A 175 0.56 14.30 10.74
C ILE A 175 0.82 13.91 12.20
N PHE A 176 0.75 12.60 12.47
CA PHE A 176 1.04 11.99 13.77
C PHE A 176 2.30 11.10 13.74
N GLU A 177 2.77 10.69 12.56
CA GLU A 177 4.02 9.95 12.39
C GLU A 177 4.68 10.34 11.08
N LEU A 178 6.01 10.50 11.09
CA LEU A 178 6.80 10.94 9.94
C LEU A 178 8.06 10.10 9.83
N ALA A 179 8.28 9.54 8.65
CA ALA A 179 9.52 8.85 8.30
C ALA A 179 10.18 9.52 7.09
N ILE A 180 11.48 9.71 7.19
CA ILE A 180 12.31 10.43 6.24
C ILE A 180 13.60 9.62 6.01
N ILE A 181 14.01 9.50 4.76
CA ILE A 181 15.28 8.91 4.38
C ILE A 181 15.94 9.85 3.38
N SER A 182 17.06 10.43 3.75
CA SER A 182 17.86 11.24 2.84
C SER A 182 19.00 10.43 2.26
N PHE A 183 19.27 10.62 0.98
CA PHE A 183 20.23 9.82 0.24
C PHE A 183 20.78 10.61 -0.95
N GLU A 184 21.93 10.16 -1.44
CA GLU A 184 22.54 10.65 -2.67
C GLU A 184 22.17 9.72 -3.82
N TYR A 185 21.81 10.33 -4.95
CA TYR A 185 21.59 9.65 -6.21
C TYR A 185 22.53 10.25 -7.25
N CYS A 186 23.31 9.39 -7.92
CA CYS A 186 24.22 9.82 -8.96
C CYS A 186 23.54 9.72 -10.33
N GLN A 187 23.42 10.86 -11.00
CA GLN A 187 22.69 10.96 -12.27
C GLN A 187 23.42 10.27 -13.42
N ASN A 188 24.76 10.26 -13.38
CA ASN A 188 25.59 9.67 -14.43
C ASN A 188 25.51 8.15 -14.46
N ASN A 189 25.49 7.51 -13.28
CA ASN A 189 25.50 6.05 -13.16
C ASN A 189 24.10 5.46 -12.88
N ASP A 190 23.09 6.31 -12.70
CA ASP A 190 21.71 5.90 -12.45
C ASP A 190 21.53 5.04 -11.18
N THR A 191 22.23 5.39 -10.10
CA THR A 191 22.19 4.63 -8.84
C THR A 191 22.06 5.50 -7.60
N VAL A 192 21.42 4.94 -6.57
CA VAL A 192 21.51 5.45 -5.21
C VAL A 192 22.88 5.08 -4.67
N THR A 193 23.69 6.08 -4.33
CA THR A 193 25.09 5.88 -3.93
C THR A 193 25.25 5.73 -2.43
N ARG A 194 24.47 6.49 -1.63
CA ARG A 194 24.64 6.55 -0.19
C ARG A 194 23.38 6.99 0.54
N ILE A 195 23.04 6.32 1.65
CA ILE A 195 22.07 6.85 2.61
C ILE A 195 22.79 7.84 3.53
N LEU A 196 22.27 9.06 3.64
CA LEU A 196 22.85 10.15 4.44
C LEU A 196 22.27 10.20 5.85
N ASP A 197 20.95 10.06 5.98
CA ASP A 197 20.24 10.08 7.26
C ASP A 197 18.94 9.29 7.14
N GLU A 198 18.57 8.57 8.21
CA GLU A 198 17.24 8.03 8.44
C GLU A 198 16.62 8.72 9.66
N TYR A 199 15.38 9.16 9.53
CA TYR A 199 14.64 9.82 10.60
C TYR A 199 13.24 9.25 10.74
N HIS A 200 12.81 9.07 11.98
CA HIS A 200 11.48 8.61 12.35
C HIS A 200 11.05 9.32 13.63
N GLY A 201 9.89 9.97 13.58
CA GLY A 201 9.33 10.68 14.74
C GLY A 201 7.81 10.67 14.74
N THR A 202 7.24 10.76 15.94
CA THR A 202 5.80 10.80 16.21
C THR A 202 5.42 12.12 16.87
N ARG A 203 4.17 12.56 16.66
CA ARG A 203 3.62 13.78 17.23
C ARG A 203 2.22 13.51 17.74
N GLN A 204 1.87 14.09 18.89
CA GLN A 204 0.48 14.10 19.33
C GLN A 204 -0.37 15.02 18.43
N THR A 205 -1.58 14.58 18.12
CA THR A 205 -2.57 15.32 17.34
C THR A 205 -3.69 15.80 18.24
N ALA A 206 -4.32 16.92 17.89
CA ALA A 206 -5.53 17.37 18.57
C ALA A 206 -6.75 16.56 18.12
N LYS A 207 -6.74 16.12 16.85
CA LYS A 207 -7.73 15.17 16.34
C LYS A 207 -7.45 13.75 16.84
N THR A 208 -8.52 13.02 17.14
CA THR A 208 -8.46 11.58 17.37
C THR A 208 -7.93 10.89 16.11
N ILE A 209 -6.93 10.03 16.27
CA ILE A 209 -6.40 9.22 15.17
C ILE A 209 -7.41 8.10 14.91
N PRO A 210 -8.03 8.05 13.74
CA PRO A 210 -9.07 7.06 13.50
C PRO A 210 -8.45 5.68 13.20
N PRO A 211 -9.13 4.57 13.54
CA PRO A 211 -8.58 3.22 13.42
C PRO A 211 -8.07 2.88 12.01
N GLU A 212 -8.75 3.35 10.98
CA GLU A 212 -8.36 3.14 9.58
C GLU A 212 -7.03 3.83 9.23
N ALA A 213 -6.71 4.97 9.84
CA ALA A 213 -5.42 5.64 9.65
C ALA A 213 -4.28 4.83 10.26
N ILE A 214 -4.54 4.20 11.42
CA ILE A 214 -3.58 3.31 12.10
C ILE A 214 -3.37 2.03 11.29
N ALA A 215 -4.47 1.40 10.85
CA ALA A 215 -4.43 0.17 10.06
C ALA A 215 -3.68 0.36 8.74
N ARG A 216 -3.96 1.46 8.02
CA ARG A 216 -3.37 1.78 6.71
C ARG A 216 -1.84 1.77 6.72
N LEU A 217 -1.23 2.26 7.80
CA LEU A 217 0.23 2.40 7.92
C LEU A 217 0.82 1.58 9.09
N ASN A 218 0.07 0.59 9.59
CA ASN A 218 0.45 -0.24 10.74
C ASN A 218 1.16 0.53 11.85
N THR A 219 0.60 1.67 12.26
CA THR A 219 1.20 2.54 13.28
C THR A 219 0.83 2.08 14.69
N HIS A 220 0.44 0.82 14.86
CA HIS A 220 0.16 0.18 16.15
C HIS A 220 1.47 0.00 16.93
N ASN A 221 2.01 1.10 17.45
CA ASN A 221 3.13 1.06 18.37
C ASN A 221 2.82 1.90 19.60
N ARG A 222 1.97 1.34 20.47
CA ARG A 222 1.72 1.88 21.82
C ARG A 222 2.80 1.45 22.83
N GLY A 223 3.74 0.58 22.44
CA GLY A 223 4.74 -0.03 23.33
C GLY A 223 6.17 0.51 23.21
N LYS A 224 6.45 1.41 22.26
CA LYS A 224 7.74 2.12 22.19
C LYS A 224 7.54 3.53 22.71
N SER A 225 8.44 3.99 23.58
CA SER A 225 8.45 5.39 24.03
C SER A 225 8.35 6.31 22.81
N PRO A 226 7.44 7.30 22.80
CA PRO A 226 7.27 8.17 21.65
C PRO A 226 8.59 8.85 21.32
N LYS A 227 9.10 8.63 20.10
CA LYS A 227 10.18 9.45 19.53
C LYS A 227 9.55 10.76 19.09
N TYR A 228 9.44 11.72 20.00
CA TYR A 228 8.86 13.03 19.69
C TYR A 228 9.49 13.60 18.43
N LEU A 229 8.65 14.16 17.56
CA LEU A 229 9.06 14.75 16.32
C LEU A 229 10.06 15.90 16.57
N ASP A 230 11.32 15.66 16.24
CA ASP A 230 12.40 16.65 16.31
C ASP A 230 12.42 17.47 15.02
N VAL A 231 11.85 18.67 15.12
CA VAL A 231 11.81 19.60 13.98
C VAL A 231 13.20 20.04 13.56
N ASN A 232 14.14 20.24 14.49
CA ASN A 232 15.48 20.72 14.13
C ASN A 232 16.20 19.66 13.29
N LYS A 233 16.03 18.38 13.60
CA LYS A 233 16.57 17.28 12.77
C LYS A 233 15.89 17.24 11.40
N VAL A 234 14.57 17.38 11.31
CA VAL A 234 13.85 17.41 10.03
C VAL A 234 14.31 18.59 9.17
N ASN A 235 14.41 19.81 9.73
CA ASN A 235 14.89 20.99 9.02
C ASN A 235 16.28 20.78 8.44
N LYS A 236 17.23 20.29 9.26
CA LYS A 236 18.61 20.01 8.82
C LYS A 236 18.69 19.01 7.67
N ILE A 237 17.77 18.06 7.60
CA ILE A 237 17.70 17.10 6.49
C ILE A 237 17.19 17.79 5.23
N PHE A 238 16.07 18.53 5.32
CA PHE A 238 15.41 19.12 4.17
C PHE A 238 16.14 20.35 3.59
N GLU A 239 16.81 21.15 4.41
CA GLU A 239 17.62 22.30 3.95
C GLU A 239 18.77 21.89 3.02
N LYS A 240 19.22 20.63 3.11
CA LYS A 240 20.28 20.06 2.26
C LYS A 240 19.73 19.29 1.06
N ALA A 241 18.42 19.13 0.95
CA ALA A 241 17.79 18.29 -0.07
C ALA A 241 17.45 19.11 -1.31
N ASP A 242 17.82 18.60 -2.48
CA ASP A 242 17.47 19.19 -3.78
C ASP A 242 16.00 18.92 -4.13
N ALA A 243 15.46 17.79 -3.67
CA ALA A 243 14.06 17.44 -3.82
C ALA A 243 13.58 16.41 -2.78
N VAL A 244 12.27 16.39 -2.55
CA VAL A 244 11.57 15.37 -1.76
C VAL A 244 10.68 14.52 -2.66
N ILE A 245 10.55 13.23 -2.32
CA ILE A 245 9.80 12.22 -3.04
C ILE A 245 8.78 11.60 -2.08
N SER A 246 7.51 11.70 -2.47
CA SER A 246 6.37 11.07 -1.78
C SER A 246 5.66 10.05 -2.69
N HIS A 247 4.75 9.24 -2.13
CA HIS A 247 3.96 8.27 -2.90
C HIS A 247 2.48 8.16 -2.49
N ASN A 248 2.12 8.23 -1.21
CA ASN A 248 0.79 7.78 -0.77
C ASN A 248 -0.36 8.64 -1.29
N ASP A 249 -0.32 9.92 -0.91
CA ASP A 249 -1.21 10.98 -1.35
C ASP A 249 -0.36 12.26 -1.34
N PRO A 250 0.40 12.51 -2.41
CA PRO A 250 1.48 13.50 -2.43
C PRO A 250 0.96 14.92 -2.16
N HIS A 251 -0.29 15.24 -2.54
CA HIS A 251 -0.88 16.56 -2.32
C HIS A 251 -1.21 16.79 -0.85
N ILE A 252 -1.94 15.85 -0.22
CA ILE A 252 -2.26 15.93 1.21
C ILE A 252 -0.98 15.86 2.04
N GLU A 253 -0.07 14.94 1.73
CA GLU A 253 1.17 14.77 2.46
C GLU A 253 2.05 16.03 2.40
N ARG A 254 2.20 16.65 1.23
CA ARG A 254 2.89 17.94 1.06
C ARG A 254 2.23 19.05 1.86
N GLN A 255 0.92 19.17 1.75
CA GLN A 255 0.15 20.22 2.40
C GLN A 255 0.25 20.17 3.93
N LEU A 256 0.05 18.99 4.50
CA LEU A 256 0.13 18.79 5.95
C LEU A 256 1.57 18.95 6.44
N PHE A 257 2.57 18.48 5.66
CA PHE A 257 3.98 18.68 5.97
C PHE A 257 4.35 20.17 5.99
N LEU A 258 3.96 20.92 4.96
CA LEU A 258 4.28 22.35 4.88
C LEU A 258 3.57 23.18 5.96
N CYS A 259 2.41 22.77 6.45
CA CYS A 259 1.81 23.40 7.64
C CYS A 259 2.69 23.25 8.90
N LEU A 260 3.42 22.14 9.03
CA LEU A 260 4.40 21.94 10.12
C LEU A 260 5.74 22.64 9.84
N PHE A 261 6.15 22.71 8.58
CA PHE A 261 7.44 23.24 8.14
C PHE A 261 7.28 24.28 7.01
N PRO A 262 6.67 25.46 7.27
CA PRO A 262 6.27 26.39 6.21
C PRO A 262 7.46 26.99 5.43
N HIS A 263 8.61 27.13 6.09
CA HIS A 263 9.86 27.61 5.48
C HIS A 263 10.44 26.65 4.43
N LEU A 264 10.01 25.38 4.39
CA LEU A 264 10.43 24.39 3.39
C LEU A 264 9.57 24.39 2.12
N SER A 265 8.68 25.38 1.94
CA SER A 265 7.78 25.46 0.79
C SER A 265 8.48 25.60 -0.57
N ALA A 266 9.74 26.04 -0.57
CA ALA A 266 10.60 26.15 -1.75
C ALA A 266 11.23 24.81 -2.20
N VAL A 267 11.24 23.78 -1.34
CA VAL A 267 11.81 22.46 -1.70
C VAL A 267 11.00 21.85 -2.84
N LYS A 268 11.70 21.37 -3.89
CA LYS A 268 11.06 20.72 -5.04
C LYS A 268 10.39 19.42 -4.59
N TRP A 269 9.10 19.32 -4.83
CA TRP A 269 8.32 18.14 -4.46
C TRP A 269 8.06 17.26 -5.67
N ARG A 270 8.36 15.98 -5.56
CA ARG A 270 8.12 14.97 -6.59
C ARG A 270 7.23 13.87 -6.03
N SER A 271 6.37 13.34 -6.89
CA SER A 271 5.46 12.26 -6.57
C SER A 271 5.80 11.05 -7.42
N SER A 272 6.33 10.02 -6.80
CA SER A 272 6.53 8.72 -7.45
C SER A 272 5.21 8.05 -7.85
N GLN A 273 4.07 8.49 -7.32
CA GLN A 273 2.75 7.96 -7.67
C GLN A 273 2.14 8.67 -8.89
N SER A 274 2.29 9.99 -9.02
CA SER A 274 1.59 10.79 -10.03
C SER A 274 2.49 11.33 -11.14
N ASP A 275 3.77 11.57 -10.87
CA ASP A 275 4.66 12.17 -11.88
C ASP A 275 5.12 11.11 -12.90
N ILE A 276 5.24 9.85 -12.47
CA ILE A 276 5.56 8.73 -13.36
C ILE A 276 4.27 8.27 -14.09
N PRO A 277 4.30 8.14 -15.44
CA PRO A 277 3.14 7.75 -16.22
C PRO A 277 2.92 6.22 -16.17
N TRP A 278 2.61 5.68 -14.99
CA TRP A 278 2.52 4.23 -14.75
C TRP A 278 1.67 3.45 -15.76
N GLN A 279 0.54 4.02 -16.20
CA GLN A 279 -0.31 3.39 -17.22
C GLN A 279 0.39 3.25 -18.58
N ALA A 280 1.13 4.28 -19.00
CA ALA A 280 1.92 4.23 -20.23
C ALA A 280 3.09 3.24 -20.13
N LEU A 281 3.57 2.98 -18.91
CA LEU A 281 4.57 1.95 -18.61
C LEU A 281 3.97 0.54 -18.46
N GLY A 282 2.66 0.37 -18.71
CA GLY A 282 1.98 -0.93 -18.69
C GLY A 282 1.49 -1.40 -17.31
N PHE A 283 1.41 -0.50 -16.33
CA PHE A 283 0.84 -0.81 -15.01
C PHE A 283 -0.64 -0.39 -14.94
N SER A 284 -1.50 -1.30 -14.48
CA SER A 284 -2.92 -1.02 -14.26
C SER A 284 -3.18 -0.10 -13.05
N GLU A 285 -2.26 -0.10 -12.09
CA GLU A 285 -2.38 0.59 -10.82
C GLU A 285 -1.08 1.30 -10.43
N LYS A 286 -1.22 2.34 -9.61
CA LYS A 286 -0.12 3.18 -9.13
C LYS A 286 0.08 3.09 -7.61
N GLY A 287 -0.52 2.10 -6.96
CA GLY A 287 -0.34 1.87 -5.52
C GLY A 287 1.04 1.29 -5.23
N LEU A 288 1.73 1.79 -4.20
CA LEU A 288 3.10 1.39 -3.89
C LEU A 288 3.26 -0.12 -3.77
N SER A 289 2.30 -0.80 -3.13
CA SER A 289 2.38 -2.24 -2.88
C SER A 289 2.15 -3.03 -4.17
N LYS A 290 1.15 -2.66 -4.99
CA LYS A 290 0.96 -3.22 -6.35
C LYS A 290 2.19 -3.05 -7.24
N LEU A 291 2.77 -1.85 -7.27
CA LEU A 291 3.97 -1.57 -8.08
C LEU A 291 5.13 -2.45 -7.63
N LEU A 292 5.40 -2.52 -6.32
CA LEU A 292 6.44 -3.38 -5.76
C LEU A 292 6.19 -4.86 -6.01
N HIS A 293 4.94 -5.31 -5.92
CA HIS A 293 4.55 -6.68 -6.23
C HIS A 293 4.88 -7.05 -7.69
N ARG A 294 4.68 -6.13 -8.64
CA ARG A 294 5.04 -6.32 -10.06
C ARG A 294 6.54 -6.51 -10.28
N TYR A 295 7.36 -5.97 -9.38
CA TYR A 295 8.81 -6.19 -9.29
C TYR A 295 9.20 -7.33 -8.33
N GLN A 296 8.27 -8.24 -8.02
CA GLN A 296 8.46 -9.43 -7.18
C GLN A 296 8.82 -9.14 -5.72
N PHE A 297 8.63 -7.90 -5.25
CA PHE A 297 8.75 -7.56 -3.83
C PHE A 297 7.45 -7.88 -3.11
N LYS A 298 7.37 -9.10 -2.58
CA LYS A 298 6.17 -9.64 -1.92
C LYS A 298 5.98 -9.16 -0.47
N ARG A 299 7.02 -8.60 0.15
CA ARG A 299 6.93 -8.13 1.53
C ARG A 299 6.14 -6.82 1.62
N PRO A 300 5.15 -6.74 2.51
CA PRO A 300 4.35 -5.55 2.69
C PRO A 300 5.16 -4.46 3.38
N ASN A 301 5.09 -3.24 2.86
CA ASN A 301 5.75 -2.07 3.44
C ASN A 301 4.67 -1.30 4.20
N ARG A 302 4.52 -1.65 5.47
CA ARG A 302 3.33 -1.31 6.26
C ARG A 302 3.57 -0.01 7.03
N THR A 303 4.72 0.12 7.68
CA THR A 303 5.04 1.31 8.49
C THR A 303 5.48 2.50 7.63
N PRO A 304 5.38 3.75 8.11
CA PRO A 304 5.93 4.90 7.41
C PRO A 304 7.41 4.73 7.03
N VAL A 305 8.21 4.15 7.92
CA VAL A 305 9.64 3.88 7.68
C VAL A 305 9.82 2.88 6.54
N GLU A 306 9.10 1.76 6.57
CA GLU A 306 9.16 0.76 5.50
C GLU A 306 8.72 1.35 4.17
N ARG A 307 7.69 2.19 4.16
CA ARG A 307 7.21 2.83 2.92
C ARG A 307 8.22 3.82 2.36
N ALA A 308 8.86 4.64 3.19
CA ALA A 308 9.93 5.52 2.74
C ALA A 308 11.10 4.74 2.11
N LYS A 309 11.48 3.59 2.69
CA LYS A 309 12.48 2.66 2.10
C LYS A 309 11.97 2.05 0.80
N ALA A 310 10.71 1.69 0.75
CA ALA A 310 10.09 1.02 -0.37
C ALA A 310 9.95 1.92 -1.61
N ILE A 311 9.76 3.23 -1.42
CA ILE A 311 9.83 4.22 -2.50
C ILE A 311 11.22 4.19 -3.15
N ILE A 312 12.29 4.24 -2.35
CA ILE A 312 13.66 4.16 -2.87
C ILE A 312 13.87 2.84 -3.62
N ARG A 313 13.48 1.72 -3.01
CA ARG A 313 13.60 0.40 -3.64
C ARG A 313 12.85 0.29 -4.97
N LEU A 314 11.63 0.83 -5.03
CA LEU A 314 10.83 0.88 -6.26
C LEU A 314 11.54 1.71 -7.33
N LEU A 315 11.98 2.91 -6.97
CA LEU A 315 12.59 3.83 -7.92
C LEU A 315 13.97 3.35 -8.41
N SER A 316 14.67 2.54 -7.62
CA SER A 316 15.90 1.86 -8.05
C SER A 316 15.67 0.72 -9.05
N GLN A 317 14.43 0.32 -9.33
CA GLN A 317 14.16 -0.70 -10.36
C GLN A 317 14.22 -0.11 -11.76
N PHE A 318 14.52 -0.96 -12.74
CA PHE A 318 14.46 -0.58 -14.15
C PHE A 318 13.02 -0.33 -14.60
N GLU A 319 12.85 0.74 -15.37
CA GLU A 319 11.64 0.97 -16.12
C GLU A 319 11.43 -0.17 -17.15
N PRO A 320 10.20 -0.71 -17.29
CA PRO A 320 9.95 -1.83 -18.17
C PRO A 320 10.42 -1.59 -19.62
N GLY A 321 11.16 -2.54 -20.18
CA GLY A 321 11.65 -2.47 -21.56
C GLY A 321 12.85 -1.54 -21.76
N THR A 322 13.45 -1.02 -20.67
CA THR A 322 14.61 -0.12 -20.73
C THR A 322 15.72 -0.58 -19.78
N GLN A 323 16.89 0.04 -19.88
CA GLN A 323 17.99 -0.09 -18.91
C GLN A 323 18.09 1.12 -17.96
N THR A 324 17.08 2.00 -17.96
CA THR A 324 17.04 3.18 -17.10
C THR A 324 16.20 2.91 -15.87
N SER A 325 16.61 3.41 -14.72
CA SER A 325 15.84 3.28 -13.49
C SER A 325 14.61 4.19 -13.48
N LEU A 326 13.65 3.83 -12.64
CA LEU A 326 12.49 4.65 -12.34
C LEU A 326 12.87 5.96 -11.62
N PHE A 327 14.03 6.05 -10.96
CA PHE A 327 14.58 7.32 -10.46
C PHE A 327 14.89 8.28 -11.62
N LYS A 328 15.61 7.80 -12.63
CA LYS A 328 15.92 8.60 -13.82
C LYS A 328 14.64 9.06 -14.51
N ARG A 329 13.67 8.15 -14.68
CA ARG A 329 12.33 8.48 -15.18
C ARG A 329 11.67 9.60 -14.35
N LEU A 330 11.63 9.45 -13.02
CA LEU A 330 11.02 10.45 -12.13
C LEU A 330 11.68 11.83 -12.26
N LEU A 331 13.01 11.88 -12.38
CA LEU A 331 13.75 13.14 -12.50
C LEU A 331 13.52 13.84 -13.84
N HIS A 332 13.30 13.08 -14.91
CA HIS A 332 12.88 13.61 -16.22
C HIS A 332 11.43 14.10 -16.26
N CYS A 333 10.57 13.61 -15.37
CA CYS A 333 9.22 14.15 -15.21
C CYS A 333 9.28 15.55 -14.56
N GLN A 334 8.29 16.39 -14.85
CA GLN A 334 8.14 17.66 -14.16
C GLN A 334 7.83 17.41 -12.67
N PRO A 335 8.48 18.13 -11.74
CA PRO A 335 8.06 18.09 -10.34
C PRO A 335 6.65 18.64 -10.19
N MET A 336 6.03 18.40 -9.03
CA MET A 336 4.77 19.04 -8.68
C MET A 336 4.92 20.57 -8.77
N LYS A 337 3.84 21.25 -9.18
CA LYS A 337 3.78 22.72 -9.25
C LYS A 337 4.26 23.37 -7.94
N PRO A 338 4.79 24.60 -7.96
CA PRO A 338 5.09 25.36 -6.75
C PRO A 338 3.92 25.33 -5.75
N PHE A 339 4.23 25.28 -4.46
CA PHE A 339 3.19 25.18 -3.45
C PHE A 339 2.46 26.51 -3.32
N GLU A 340 1.14 26.49 -3.49
CA GLU A 340 0.29 27.67 -3.35
C GLU A 340 -0.39 27.69 -1.99
N TRP A 341 -0.15 28.74 -1.23
CA TRP A 341 -0.72 28.91 0.10
C TRP A 341 -2.11 29.52 0.03
N THR A 342 -3.14 28.74 0.41
CA THR A 342 -4.47 29.27 0.68
C THR A 342 -4.52 30.02 2.02
N LYS A 343 -5.57 30.83 2.24
CA LYS A 343 -5.78 31.53 3.50
C LYS A 343 -5.95 30.55 4.68
N SER A 344 -6.68 29.45 4.49
CA SER A 344 -6.88 28.40 5.50
C SER A 344 -5.54 27.77 5.90
N LEU A 345 -4.69 27.45 4.93
CA LEU A 345 -3.39 26.83 5.19
C LEU A 345 -2.42 27.74 5.91
N LYS A 346 -2.37 29.02 5.58
CA LYS A 346 -1.56 30.00 6.32
C LYS A 346 -2.00 30.11 7.78
N GLN A 347 -3.30 30.26 8.02
CA GLN A 347 -3.85 30.33 9.38
C GLN A 347 -3.54 29.07 10.19
N ARG A 348 -3.62 27.91 9.55
CA ARG A 348 -3.30 26.63 10.16
C ARG A 348 -1.81 26.52 10.50
N ALA A 349 -0.92 26.87 9.58
CA ALA A 349 0.51 26.91 9.81
C ALA A 349 0.85 27.83 11.00
N ASP A 350 0.31 29.05 11.03
CA ASP A 350 0.50 30.00 12.12
C ASP A 350 0.04 29.45 13.48
N LYS A 351 -1.13 28.78 13.51
CA LYS A 351 -1.67 28.15 14.72
C LYS A 351 -0.75 27.03 15.22
N LEU A 352 -0.21 26.21 14.31
CA LEU A 352 0.73 25.14 14.65
C LEU A 352 2.07 25.70 15.15
N GLN A 353 2.59 26.76 14.53
CA GLN A 353 3.81 27.43 15.01
C GLN A 353 3.60 28.05 16.40
N LYS A 354 2.49 28.76 16.64
CA LYS A 354 2.16 29.33 17.96
C LYS A 354 2.06 28.26 19.05
N LYS A 355 1.36 27.15 18.78
CA LYS A 355 1.25 26.02 19.71
C LYS A 355 2.61 25.40 20.05
N ARG A 356 3.52 25.38 19.08
CA ARG A 356 4.88 24.88 19.28
C ARG A 356 5.71 25.76 20.22
N PHE A 357 5.53 27.08 20.18
CA PHE A 357 6.19 28.00 21.10
C PHE A 357 5.47 28.18 22.44
N SER A 358 4.18 27.87 22.53
CA SER A 358 3.41 27.97 23.78
C SER A 358 3.63 26.78 24.72
N PHE A 359 3.85 25.58 24.19
CA PHE A 359 4.31 24.43 24.97
C PHE A 359 5.83 24.42 24.97
N GLY A 360 6.43 25.28 25.80
CA GLY A 360 7.87 25.27 26.04
C GLY A 360 8.31 23.89 26.52
N PHE A 361 8.84 23.08 25.60
CA PHE A 361 9.78 22.03 25.93
C PHE A 361 10.98 22.71 26.61
N LYS A 362 10.96 22.73 27.94
CA LYS A 362 12.16 22.96 28.73
C LYS A 362 13.16 21.85 28.32
N ARG A 363 14.20 22.30 27.63
CA ARG A 363 15.56 21.75 27.45
C ARG A 363 15.74 20.24 27.58
#